data_AF-A0A6I9NHA0-F1
#
_entry.id   AF-A0A6I9NHA0-F1
#
_cell.length_a   1.000
_cell.length_b   1.000
_cell.length_c   1.000
_cell.angle_alpha   90.00
_cell.angle_beta   90.00
_cell.angle_gamma   90.00
#
_symmetry.space_group_name_H-M   'P 1'
#
loop_
_entity.id
_entity.type
_entity.pdbx_description
1 polymer ?
#
loop_
_entity_poly.entity_id
_entity_poly.type
_entity_poly.pdbx_seq_one_letter_code
_entity_poly.pdbx_strand_id
1 'polypeptide(L)'
;MEELDGDEVRVSSRGRSAERDIVQFVPFRDYMDRSGNSVLSMARLAKDVLAEIPEQLLSFMKSRGLEPRPPLPAASNPPSMSTSTPAPKQSKAHA
;
A
#
# COMPACT_ATOMS: atom_id res chain seq x y z
N MET A 1 9.70 22.40 -9.37
CA MET A 1 8.86 21.20 -9.14
C MET A 1 9.10 20.69 -7.74
N GLU A 2 10.37 20.57 -7.34
CA GLU A 2 10.78 20.39 -5.95
C GLU A 2 10.12 21.41 -5.02
N GLU A 3 10.17 22.72 -5.28
CA GLU A 3 9.48 23.74 -4.44
C GLU A 3 8.00 23.50 -4.04
N LEU A 4 7.27 22.60 -4.72
CA LEU A 4 5.89 22.23 -4.37
C LEU A 4 5.80 21.06 -3.38
N ASP A 5 6.87 20.30 -3.15
CA ASP A 5 6.92 19.20 -2.17
C ASP A 5 6.83 19.71 -0.73
N GLY A 6 7.13 20.98 -0.49
CA GLY A 6 6.79 21.68 0.74
C GLY A 6 7.54 21.23 2.00
N ASP A 7 8.51 20.34 1.88
CA ASP A 7 9.29 19.73 2.97
C ASP A 7 10.11 20.77 3.77
N GLU A 8 10.76 21.70 3.07
CA GLU A 8 11.54 22.80 3.66
C GLU A 8 10.64 23.99 4.01
N VAL A 9 9.76 24.39 3.09
CA VAL A 9 8.94 25.60 3.20
C VAL A 9 7.53 25.38 2.65
N ARG A 10 6.52 25.67 3.46
CA ARG A 10 5.12 25.63 3.02
C ARG A 10 4.85 26.69 1.96
N VAL A 11 4.33 26.27 0.81
CA VAL A 11 3.87 27.17 -0.25
C VAL A 11 2.84 28.15 0.32
N SER A 12 2.99 29.43 -0.01
CA SER A 12 2.06 30.48 0.42
C SER A 12 1.55 31.30 -0.76
N SER A 13 0.31 31.76 -0.65
CA SER A 13 -0.31 32.63 -1.64
C SER A 13 -1.34 33.54 -0.97
N ARG A 14 -1.32 34.84 -1.32
CA ARG A 14 -2.25 35.85 -0.77
C ARG A 14 -2.27 35.88 0.76
N GLY A 15 -1.10 35.78 1.38
CA GLY A 15 -0.94 35.80 2.85
C GLY A 15 -1.42 34.53 3.57
N ARG A 16 -1.72 33.44 2.84
CA ARG A 16 -2.07 32.14 3.43
C ARG A 16 -1.05 31.10 3.04
N SER A 17 -0.51 30.39 4.02
CA SER A 17 0.38 29.24 3.81
C SER A 17 -0.44 27.96 3.76
N ALA A 18 0.08 26.95 3.05
CA ALA A 18 -0.46 25.61 3.08
C ALA A 18 -0.39 25.07 4.52
N GLU A 19 -1.51 24.54 5.01
CA GLU A 19 -1.62 23.99 6.38
C GLU A 19 -0.77 22.73 6.54
N ARG A 20 -0.65 21.94 5.47
CA ARG A 20 0.01 20.63 5.48
C ARG A 20 0.78 20.41 4.19
N ASP A 21 1.76 19.52 4.33
CA ASP A 21 2.35 18.84 3.20
C ASP A 21 1.38 17.83 2.62
N ILE A 22 1.10 17.91 1.32
CA ILE A 22 0.24 16.95 0.63
C ILE A 22 0.69 16.69 -0.81
N VAL A 23 1.84 17.23 -1.23
CA VAL A 23 2.33 17.13 -2.59
C VAL A 23 3.73 16.53 -2.53
N GLN A 24 4.01 15.55 -3.39
CA GLN A 24 5.35 14.99 -3.54
C GLN A 24 5.73 15.08 -5.01
N PHE A 25 6.97 15.50 -5.27
CA PHE A 25 7.57 15.34 -6.58
C PHE A 25 8.62 14.23 -6.56
N VAL A 26 8.57 13.31 -7.52
CA VAL A 26 9.61 12.30 -7.77
C VAL A 26 9.94 12.30 -9.26
N PRO A 27 11.19 12.59 -9.66
CA PRO A 27 11.58 12.62 -11.06
C PRO A 27 11.58 11.23 -11.68
N PHE A 28 10.46 10.86 -12.33
CA PHE A 28 10.25 9.52 -12.92
C PHE A 28 11.41 9.02 -13.81
N ARG A 29 12.07 9.94 -14.53
CA ARG A 29 13.17 9.62 -15.45
C ARG A 29 14.35 8.95 -14.76
N ASP A 30 14.59 9.25 -13.49
CA ASP A 30 15.74 8.74 -12.74
C ASP A 30 15.58 7.26 -12.40
N TYR A 31 14.36 6.75 -12.52
CA TYR A 31 14.02 5.35 -12.25
C TYR A 31 13.93 4.52 -13.53
N MET A 32 13.98 5.13 -14.72
CA MET A 32 13.93 4.39 -15.99
C MET A 32 15.25 3.65 -16.23
N ASP A 33 15.27 2.35 -15.96
CA ASP A 33 16.44 1.50 -16.23
C ASP A 33 16.59 1.23 -17.74
N ARG A 34 17.75 1.60 -18.31
CA ARG A 34 18.09 1.32 -19.70
C ARG A 34 18.37 -0.17 -19.95
N SER A 35 18.60 -0.94 -18.89
CA SER A 35 18.92 -2.37 -18.90
C SER A 35 17.69 -3.27 -18.89
N GLY A 36 16.48 -2.70 -18.72
CA GLY A 36 15.21 -3.41 -18.83
C GLY A 36 14.70 -4.09 -17.55
N ASN A 37 15.32 -3.90 -16.38
CA ASN A 37 14.79 -4.46 -15.13
C ASN A 37 13.67 -3.58 -14.56
N SER A 38 12.50 -3.67 -15.19
CA SER A 38 11.31 -2.87 -14.85
C SER A 38 10.82 -3.10 -13.42
N VAL A 39 10.93 -4.33 -12.88
CA VAL A 39 10.41 -4.64 -11.55
C VAL A 39 11.18 -3.90 -10.45
N LEU A 40 12.52 -3.93 -10.49
CA LEU A 40 13.32 -3.21 -9.50
C LEU A 40 13.24 -1.68 -9.70
N SER A 41 13.15 -1.23 -10.94
CA SER A 41 12.92 0.17 -11.30
C SER A 41 11.61 0.69 -10.66
N MET A 42 10.50 -0.01 -10.87
CA MET A 42 9.20 0.35 -10.30
C MET A 42 9.18 0.24 -8.78
N ALA A 43 9.89 -0.74 -8.20
CA ALA A 43 9.99 -0.85 -6.75
C ALA A 43 10.72 0.36 -6.11
N ARG A 44 11.79 0.86 -6.74
CA ARG A 44 12.50 2.06 -6.28
C ARG A 44 11.64 3.31 -6.43
N LEU A 45 10.97 3.46 -7.56
CA LEU A 45 10.03 4.56 -7.78
C LEU A 45 8.92 4.55 -6.72
N ALA A 46 8.30 3.40 -6.49
CA ALA A 46 7.24 3.26 -5.50
C ALA A 46 7.73 3.57 -4.08
N LYS A 47 8.95 3.14 -3.73
CA LYS A 47 9.55 3.45 -2.44
C LYS A 47 9.62 4.95 -2.21
N ASP A 48 10.15 5.70 -3.17
CA ASP A 48 10.42 7.13 -3.00
C ASP A 48 9.13 7.96 -3.13
N VAL A 49 8.17 7.54 -3.98
CA VAL A 49 6.84 8.16 -4.07
C VAL A 49 6.01 7.98 -2.78
N LEU A 50 6.17 6.86 -2.07
CA LEU A 50 5.35 6.51 -0.92
C LEU A 50 6.01 6.80 0.43
N ALA A 51 7.26 7.30 0.44
CA ALA A 51 8.07 7.43 1.64
C ALA A 51 7.40 8.26 2.75
N GLU A 52 6.66 9.31 2.37
CA GLU A 52 6.11 10.29 3.31
C GLU A 52 4.66 10.01 3.73
N ILE A 53 3.94 9.15 3.01
CA ILE A 53 2.53 8.86 3.27
C ILE A 53 2.27 8.46 4.74
N PRO A 54 3.12 7.64 5.40
CA PRO A 54 2.91 7.31 6.81
C PRO A 54 2.89 8.53 7.74
N GLU A 55 3.84 9.46 7.56
CA GLU A 55 3.93 10.66 8.40
C GLU A 55 2.80 11.64 8.09
N GLN A 56 2.52 11.89 6.81
CA GLN A 56 1.44 12.77 6.37
C GLN A 56 0.07 12.29 6.90
N LEU A 57 -0.19 10.97 6.86
CA LEU A 57 -1.41 10.37 7.39
C LEU A 57 -1.52 10.55 8.91
N LEU A 58 -0.46 10.20 9.65
CA LEU A 58 -0.46 10.30 11.11
C LEU A 58 -0.60 11.75 11.58
N SER A 59 0.06 12.70 10.90
CA SER A 59 -0.06 14.13 11.15
C SER A 59 -1.51 14.59 11.01
N PHE A 60 -2.20 14.17 9.93
CA PHE A 60 -3.61 14.48 9.72
C PHE A 60 -4.52 13.87 10.79
N MET A 61 -4.33 12.60 11.13
CA MET A 61 -5.16 11.93 12.14
C MET A 61 -5.03 12.63 13.49
N LYS A 62 -3.79 12.95 13.91
CA LYS A 62 -3.52 13.65 15.17
C LYS A 62 -4.13 15.05 15.18
N SER A 63 -3.98 15.84 14.11
CA SER A 63 -4.53 17.20 14.04
C SER A 63 -6.06 17.24 14.07
N ARG A 64 -6.71 16.14 13.67
CA ARG A 64 -8.17 15.98 13.67
C ARG A 64 -8.71 15.21 14.88
N GLY A 65 -7.85 14.75 15.80
CA GLY A 65 -8.27 13.93 16.94
C GLY A 65 -8.88 12.59 16.52
N LEU A 66 -8.46 12.04 15.39
CA LEU A 66 -8.95 10.76 14.87
C LEU A 66 -8.14 9.60 15.44
N GLU A 67 -8.78 8.75 16.22
CA GLU A 67 -8.16 7.54 16.75
C GLU A 67 -8.33 6.33 15.80
N PRO A 68 -7.38 5.37 15.81
CA PRO A 68 -7.52 4.13 15.05
C PRO A 68 -8.79 3.38 15.46
N ARG A 69 -9.51 2.85 14.47
CA ARG A 69 -10.65 1.96 14.74
C ARG A 69 -10.15 0.66 15.38
N PRO A 70 -10.93 0.05 16.28
CA PRO A 70 -10.59 -1.26 16.83
C PRO A 70 -10.48 -2.30 15.70
N PRO A 71 -9.65 -3.34 15.87
CA PRO A 71 -9.53 -4.42 14.90
C PRO A 71 -10.88 -5.04 14.60
N LEU A 72 -11.12 -5.41 13.34
CA LEU A 72 -12.28 -6.22 13.00
C LEU A 72 -12.17 -7.55 13.76
N PRO A 73 -13.26 -8.06 14.36
CA PRO A 73 -13.26 -9.39 14.96
C PRO A 73 -12.84 -10.40 13.88
N ALA A 74 -11.87 -11.26 14.20
CA ALA A 74 -11.42 -12.29 13.29
C ALA A 74 -12.63 -13.10 12.82
N ALA A 75 -12.90 -13.09 11.52
CA ALA A 75 -13.93 -13.94 10.95
C ALA A 75 -13.61 -15.38 11.37
N SER A 76 -14.50 -16.00 12.14
CA SER A 76 -14.38 -17.42 12.48
C SER A 76 -14.20 -18.19 11.17
N ASN A 77 -13.13 -18.98 11.10
CA ASN A 77 -12.71 -19.77 9.94
C ASN A 77 -13.91 -20.33 9.14
N PRO A 78 -13.85 -20.36 7.80
CA PRO A 78 -14.88 -21.05 7.01
C PRO A 78 -14.96 -22.51 7.46
N PRO A 79 -16.17 -23.11 7.51
CA PRO A 79 -16.32 -24.49 7.91
C PRO A 79 -15.49 -25.36 6.98
N SER A 80 -14.57 -26.13 7.57
CA SER A 80 -13.84 -27.20 6.88
C SER A 80 -14.86 -28.13 6.23
N MET A 81 -15.03 -28.01 4.91
CA MET A 81 -15.76 -29.02 4.14
C MET A 81 -14.94 -30.30 4.22
N SER A 82 -15.37 -31.20 5.10
CA SER A 82 -14.92 -32.58 5.16
C SER A 82 -15.39 -33.27 3.89
N THR A 83 -14.51 -33.37 2.89
CA THR A 83 -14.74 -34.21 1.72
C THR A 83 -14.57 -35.67 2.15
N SER A 84 -15.68 -36.33 2.47
CA SER A 84 -15.76 -37.78 2.54
C SER A 84 -15.69 -38.36 1.12
N THR A 85 -14.50 -38.80 0.72
CA THR A 85 -14.31 -39.60 -0.50
C THR A 85 -14.90 -41.00 -0.29
N PRO A 86 -15.81 -41.50 -1.14
CA PRO A 86 -16.21 -42.91 -1.09
C PRO A 86 -15.15 -43.78 -1.80
N ALA A 87 -14.72 -44.85 -1.13
CA ALA A 87 -13.75 -45.83 -1.65
C ALA A 87 -14.33 -46.65 -2.82
N PRO A 88 -13.53 -47.00 -3.86
CA PRO A 88 -14.01 -47.84 -4.95
C PRO A 88 -14.03 -49.32 -4.54
N LYS A 89 -15.17 -49.99 -4.76
CA LYS A 89 -15.32 -51.44 -4.62
C LYS A 89 -14.51 -52.15 -5.71
N GLN A 90 -13.59 -53.02 -5.32
CA GLN A 90 -12.89 -53.93 -6.23
C GLN A 90 -13.87 -54.99 -6.77
N SER A 91 -14.08 -55.04 -8.09
CA SER A 91 -14.76 -56.15 -8.75
C SER A 91 -13.78 -57.30 -8.97
N LYS A 92 -14.09 -58.45 -8.37
CA LYS A 92 -13.36 -59.71 -8.52
C LYS A 92 -13.72 -60.33 -9.87
N ALA A 93 -12.76 -60.43 -10.79
CA ALA A 93 -12.92 -61.19 -12.03
C ALA A 93 -12.43 -62.63 -11.79
N HIS A 94 -13.30 -63.60 -12.10
CA HIS A 94 -13.03 -65.03 -12.17
C HIS A 94 -12.07 -65.35 -13.32
N ALA A 95 -11.12 -66.24 -13.07
CA ALA A 95 -10.60 -67.24 -13.99
C ALA A 95 -10.30 -68.51 -13.17
#